data_AF-A0A9D2MLC6-F1
#
_entry.id   AF-A0A9D2MLC6-F1
#
_cell.length_a   1.000
_cell.length_b   1.000
_cell.length_c   1.000
_cell.angle_alpha   90.00
_cell.angle_beta   90.00
_cell.angle_gamma   90.00
#
_symmetry.space_group_name_H-M   'P 1'
#
loop_
_entity.id
_entity.type
_entity.pdbx_description
1 polymer ?
#
loop_
_entity_poly.entity_id
_entity_poly.type
_entity_poly.pdbx_seq_one_letter_code
_entity_poly.pdbx_strand_id
1 'polypeptide(L)'
;MADWTREPFGVTAGGKEVEQWTAQAGSYTAKILTYGGILRSFLVEDRDVVLGCDTLADYEKQDKYFGALVGRVANRIGGASFDLNGVHYPLAANNGPNCLHGGVHGFHEAVWEAAVHEGKLVLSHTSPDGDEGFPGTLQVRVSYDLTADGVLSLDYWAKSDKDTLCNLTNHSYFNLMGHSFGSLEGQRVQVYASAITENDADSTPTGALLAVEGTPFDLRFPREFLQGLAMEHPQLTLGNGYDHNFVLRTQPNAPLGLAARVMGGGLCLECYTTQCGLQLYTANYLDGVPGKDGAVYGPRSAFCLETQGWPDAIHHEGFPSPILRAGEEYRHTTTYRLATL
;
A
#
# COMPACT_ATOMS: atom_id res chain seq x y z
N MET A 1 -8.92 -22.74 -5.60
CA MET A 1 -8.82 -21.42 -6.24
C MET A 1 -10.20 -20.81 -6.16
N ALA A 2 -10.30 -19.54 -5.82
CA ALA A 2 -11.59 -18.85 -5.76
C ALA A 2 -12.19 -18.71 -7.16
N ASP A 3 -13.51 -18.84 -7.26
CA ASP A 3 -14.23 -18.38 -8.44
C ASP A 3 -14.48 -16.88 -8.30
N TRP A 4 -14.24 -16.13 -9.38
CA TRP A 4 -14.43 -14.69 -9.43
C TRP A 4 -15.75 -14.35 -10.12
N THR A 5 -16.60 -13.58 -9.44
CA THR A 5 -17.81 -13.00 -10.01
C THR A 5 -17.65 -11.49 -10.12
N ARG A 6 -18.44 -10.84 -10.99
CA ARG A 6 -18.40 -9.39 -11.15
C ARG A 6 -19.79 -8.79 -11.21
N GLU A 7 -19.90 -7.55 -10.75
CA GLU A 7 -21.09 -6.72 -10.84
C GLU A 7 -20.74 -5.24 -11.08
N PRO A 8 -21.62 -4.45 -11.69
CA PRO A 8 -21.43 -3.00 -11.78
C PRO A 8 -21.35 -2.36 -10.39
N PHE A 9 -20.41 -1.44 -10.19
CA PHE A 9 -20.26 -0.68 -8.95
C PHE A 9 -20.61 0.80 -9.13
N GLY A 10 -20.26 1.39 -10.27
CA GLY A 10 -20.57 2.79 -10.56
C GLY A 10 -20.02 3.25 -11.89
N VAL A 11 -20.15 4.55 -12.15
CA VAL A 11 -19.57 5.23 -13.31
C VAL A 11 -18.80 6.45 -12.78
N THR A 12 -17.54 6.59 -13.16
CA THR A 12 -16.70 7.73 -12.73
C THR A 12 -17.28 9.04 -13.23
N ALA A 13 -16.86 10.17 -12.63
CA ALA A 13 -17.21 11.49 -13.12
C ALA A 13 -16.80 11.70 -14.61
N GLY A 14 -15.75 10.99 -15.06
CA GLY A 14 -15.29 10.95 -16.45
C GLY A 14 -16.06 10.00 -17.37
N GLY A 15 -17.11 9.33 -16.88
CA GLY A 15 -17.98 8.46 -17.69
C GLY A 15 -17.45 7.03 -17.91
N LYS A 16 -16.44 6.58 -17.15
CA LYS A 16 -15.93 5.20 -17.24
C LYS A 16 -16.68 4.28 -16.29
N GLU A 17 -17.12 3.13 -16.80
CA GLU A 17 -17.76 2.11 -15.98
C GLU A 17 -16.75 1.47 -15.02
N VAL A 18 -17.20 1.21 -13.79
CA VAL A 18 -16.42 0.56 -12.74
C VAL A 18 -17.17 -0.68 -12.28
N GLU A 19 -16.48 -1.81 -12.32
CA GLU A 19 -16.94 -3.10 -11.80
C GLU A 19 -16.34 -3.41 -10.41
N GLN A 20 -17.10 -4.13 -9.59
CA GLN A 20 -16.62 -4.85 -8.42
C GLN A 20 -16.47 -6.33 -8.76
N TRP A 21 -15.30 -6.89 -8.47
CA TRP A 21 -14.98 -8.30 -8.61
C TRP A 21 -14.91 -8.94 -7.23
N THR A 22 -15.62 -10.05 -7.03
CA THR A 22 -15.70 -10.76 -5.75
C THR A 22 -15.13 -12.17 -5.89
N ALA A 23 -14.22 -12.52 -4.99
CA ALA A 23 -13.72 -13.88 -4.80
C ALA A 23 -14.19 -14.42 -3.44
N GLN A 24 -14.68 -15.66 -3.43
CA GLN A 24 -14.98 -16.41 -2.21
C GLN A 24 -14.11 -17.67 -2.17
N ALA A 25 -13.42 -17.91 -1.07
CA ALA A 25 -12.70 -19.15 -0.82
C ALA A 25 -12.82 -19.56 0.65
N GLY A 26 -13.57 -20.65 0.91
CA GLY A 26 -13.87 -21.04 2.29
C GLY A 26 -14.65 -19.94 3.02
N SER A 27 -14.21 -19.59 4.24
CA SER A 27 -14.77 -18.49 5.04
C SER A 27 -14.26 -17.10 4.63
N TYR A 28 -13.40 -16.99 3.60
CA TYR A 28 -12.78 -15.73 3.21
C TYR A 28 -13.40 -15.15 1.95
N THR A 29 -13.51 -13.82 1.94
CA THR A 29 -14.04 -13.07 0.79
C THR A 29 -13.12 -11.89 0.50
N ALA A 30 -12.82 -11.64 -0.77
CA ALA A 30 -12.14 -10.42 -1.22
C ALA A 30 -12.98 -9.72 -2.28
N LYS A 31 -13.12 -8.39 -2.17
CA LYS A 31 -13.82 -7.55 -3.15
C LYS A 31 -12.87 -6.51 -3.70
N ILE A 32 -12.64 -6.54 -5.01
CA ILE A 32 -11.70 -5.66 -5.71
C ILE A 32 -12.48 -4.78 -6.69
N LEU A 33 -12.21 -3.47 -6.70
CA LEU A 33 -12.76 -2.57 -7.71
C LEU A 33 -11.78 -2.41 -8.88
N THR A 34 -12.32 -2.25 -10.08
CA THR A 34 -11.54 -1.84 -11.26
C THR A 34 -11.02 -0.41 -11.13
N TYR A 35 -11.72 0.47 -10.42
CA TYR A 35 -11.22 1.78 -10.04
C TYR A 35 -10.12 1.65 -8.99
N GLY A 36 -8.94 2.20 -9.29
CA GLY A 36 -7.75 2.17 -8.46
C GLY A 36 -7.19 0.79 -8.15
N GLY A 37 -7.75 -0.30 -8.70
CA GLY A 37 -7.48 -1.66 -8.23
C GLY A 37 -7.78 -1.85 -6.74
N ILE A 38 -8.80 -1.16 -6.23
CA ILE A 38 -9.03 -1.03 -4.79
C ILE A 38 -9.45 -2.36 -4.16
N LEU A 39 -8.73 -2.81 -3.12
CA LEU A 39 -9.23 -3.83 -2.20
C LEU A 39 -10.27 -3.20 -1.27
N ARG A 40 -11.55 -3.29 -1.68
CA ARG A 40 -12.68 -2.69 -0.96
C ARG A 40 -13.05 -3.46 0.30
N SER A 41 -12.92 -4.78 0.25
CA SER A 41 -13.21 -5.66 1.38
C SER A 41 -12.28 -6.86 1.41
N PHE A 42 -11.89 -7.27 2.62
CA PHE A 42 -11.24 -8.53 2.90
C PHE A 42 -11.87 -9.09 4.17
N LEU A 43 -12.70 -10.10 4.01
CA LEU A 43 -13.51 -10.66 5.09
C LEU A 43 -12.98 -12.02 5.53
N VAL A 44 -13.12 -12.28 6.83
CA VAL A 44 -13.16 -13.63 7.41
C VAL A 44 -14.52 -13.80 8.08
N GLU A 45 -15.27 -14.80 7.65
CA GLU A 45 -16.71 -14.91 7.95
C GLU A 45 -17.41 -13.60 7.53
N ASP A 46 -18.09 -12.93 8.45
CA ASP A 46 -18.78 -11.65 8.19
C ASP A 46 -17.97 -10.42 8.65
N ARG A 47 -16.75 -10.60 9.17
CA ARG A 47 -15.91 -9.50 9.63
C ARG A 47 -15.02 -8.98 8.52
N ASP A 48 -15.33 -7.79 8.02
CA ASP A 48 -14.47 -7.06 7.10
C ASP A 48 -13.35 -6.34 7.86
N VAL A 49 -12.10 -6.70 7.56
CA VAL A 49 -10.92 -6.18 8.26
C VAL A 49 -10.25 -5.02 7.53
N VAL A 50 -10.80 -4.51 6.42
CA VAL A 50 -10.26 -3.33 5.74
C VAL A 50 -11.24 -2.16 5.71
N LEU A 51 -10.74 -0.93 5.83
CA LEU A 51 -11.53 0.28 5.60
C LEU A 51 -11.88 0.42 4.10
N GLY A 52 -12.93 1.18 3.81
CA GLY A 52 -13.33 1.49 2.44
C GLY A 52 -14.55 2.40 2.39
N CYS A 53 -15.11 2.57 1.20
CA CYS A 53 -16.31 3.39 0.99
C CYS A 53 -17.47 2.56 0.40
N ASP A 54 -18.69 3.09 0.52
CA ASP A 54 -19.89 2.44 -0.03
C ASP A 54 -20.11 2.74 -1.51
N THR A 55 -19.71 3.93 -1.98
CA THR A 55 -19.96 4.37 -3.35
C THR A 55 -18.68 4.77 -4.07
N LEU A 56 -18.71 4.71 -5.41
CA LEU A 56 -17.62 5.21 -6.25
C LEU A 56 -17.38 6.72 -6.04
N ALA A 57 -18.45 7.50 -5.89
CA ALA A 57 -18.35 8.94 -5.66
C ALA A 57 -17.60 9.27 -4.36
N ASP A 58 -17.76 8.47 -3.32
CA ASP A 58 -16.99 8.62 -2.07
C ASP A 58 -15.51 8.30 -2.29
N TYR A 59 -15.20 7.26 -3.07
CA TYR A 59 -13.83 6.93 -3.46
C TYR A 59 -13.16 8.03 -4.30
N GLU A 60 -13.89 8.66 -5.24
CA GLU A 60 -13.40 9.79 -6.05
C GLU A 60 -13.23 11.08 -5.23
N LYS A 61 -13.93 11.22 -4.10
CA LYS A 61 -13.89 12.43 -3.27
C LYS A 61 -12.81 12.41 -2.19
N GLN A 62 -12.48 11.22 -1.68
CA GLN A 62 -11.47 11.07 -0.62
C GLN A 62 -10.04 11.10 -1.19
N ASP A 63 -9.09 11.56 -0.37
CA ASP A 63 -7.67 11.72 -0.69
C ASP A 63 -6.77 10.80 0.17
N LYS A 64 -7.34 9.72 0.70
CA LYS A 64 -6.73 8.79 1.66
C LYS A 64 -6.36 7.43 1.04
N TYR A 65 -6.48 7.26 -0.28
CA TYR A 65 -6.01 6.08 -1.02
C TYR A 65 -6.58 4.73 -0.53
N PHE A 66 -7.77 4.70 0.09
CA PHE A 66 -8.30 3.49 0.75
C PHE A 66 -8.26 2.24 -0.13
N GLY A 67 -7.33 1.32 0.18
CA GLY A 67 -7.20 0.02 -0.48
C GLY A 67 -6.66 0.07 -1.90
N ALA A 68 -6.28 1.25 -2.42
CA ALA A 68 -5.88 1.43 -3.80
C ALA A 68 -4.50 0.86 -4.12
N LEU A 69 -4.30 0.47 -5.37
CA LEU A 69 -2.97 0.31 -5.96
C LEU A 69 -2.34 1.69 -6.16
N VAL A 70 -1.08 1.80 -5.75
CA VAL A 70 -0.33 3.04 -5.77
C VAL A 70 0.85 2.90 -6.73
N GLY A 71 1.04 3.94 -7.55
CA GLY A 71 2.12 4.06 -8.53
C GLY A 71 1.95 5.33 -9.37
N ARG A 72 2.90 5.70 -10.24
CA ARG A 72 4.06 4.89 -10.69
C ARG A 72 5.14 4.66 -9.62
N VAL A 73 5.26 5.58 -8.66
CA VAL A 73 6.16 5.49 -7.51
C VAL A 73 5.38 5.73 -6.22
N ALA A 74 5.29 4.70 -5.39
CA ALA A 74 4.72 4.79 -4.05
C ALA A 74 5.57 5.64 -3.10
N ASN A 75 4.91 6.26 -2.13
CA ASN A 75 5.46 7.19 -1.16
C ASN A 75 6.02 8.47 -1.81
N ARG A 76 6.91 9.19 -1.13
CA ARG A 76 7.40 10.51 -1.52
C ARG A 76 8.65 10.45 -2.41
N ILE A 77 8.71 11.38 -3.35
CA ILE A 77 9.92 11.85 -4.03
C ILE A 77 10.15 13.29 -3.59
N GLY A 78 11.27 13.51 -2.90
CA GLY A 78 11.69 14.78 -2.33
C GLY A 78 11.83 15.87 -3.39
N GLY A 79 11.32 17.07 -3.09
CA GLY A 79 11.40 18.21 -4.02
C GLY A 79 10.63 18.05 -5.33
N ALA A 80 9.72 17.05 -5.39
CA ALA A 80 8.85 16.77 -6.54
C ALA A 80 9.60 16.73 -7.88
N SER A 81 10.80 16.16 -7.90
CA SER A 81 11.59 15.98 -9.12
C SER A 81 12.62 14.89 -8.92
N PHE A 82 13.25 14.43 -9.98
CA PHE A 82 14.43 13.56 -9.91
C PHE A 82 15.27 13.69 -11.17
N ASP A 83 16.54 13.28 -11.09
CA ASP A 83 17.43 13.17 -12.24
C ASP A 83 17.59 11.70 -12.66
N LEU A 84 17.45 11.42 -13.95
CA LEU A 84 17.66 10.08 -14.50
C LEU A 84 18.41 10.17 -15.83
N ASN A 85 19.54 9.46 -15.91
CA ASN A 85 20.42 9.45 -17.09
C ASN A 85 20.83 10.87 -17.56
N GLY A 86 21.05 11.78 -16.61
CA GLY A 86 21.45 13.17 -16.88
C GLY A 86 20.31 14.10 -17.34
N VAL A 87 19.05 13.64 -17.27
CA VAL A 87 17.86 14.45 -17.58
C VAL A 87 17.10 14.71 -16.29
N HIS A 88 16.69 15.97 -16.10
CA HIS A 88 15.87 16.41 -14.98
C HIS A 88 14.37 16.23 -15.28
N TYR A 89 13.64 15.56 -14.39
CA TYR A 89 12.22 15.30 -14.50
C TYR A 89 11.46 16.02 -13.38
N PRO A 90 10.72 17.10 -13.68
CA PRO A 90 9.80 17.70 -12.72
C PRO A 90 8.53 16.86 -12.61
N LEU A 91 8.02 16.73 -11.38
CA LEU A 91 6.77 16.06 -11.03
C LEU A 91 5.80 17.06 -10.40
N ALA A 92 4.56 16.64 -10.19
CA ALA A 92 3.61 17.44 -9.42
C ALA A 92 3.97 17.46 -7.93
N ALA A 93 4.05 18.66 -7.35
CA ALA A 93 4.15 18.84 -5.90
C ALA A 93 2.76 18.73 -5.25
N ASN A 94 2.21 17.52 -5.21
CA ASN A 94 0.87 17.23 -4.66
C ASN A 94 0.88 17.00 -3.13
N ASN A 95 2.05 16.98 -2.47
CA ASN A 95 2.16 16.90 -1.01
C ASN A 95 3.25 17.84 -0.50
N GLY A 96 2.87 19.08 -0.18
CA GLY A 96 3.84 20.10 0.23
C GLY A 96 4.88 20.34 -0.87
N PRO A 97 6.19 20.27 -0.58
CA PRO A 97 7.24 20.41 -1.60
C PRO A 97 7.50 19.12 -2.40
N ASN A 98 6.79 18.02 -2.10
CA ASN A 98 7.13 16.67 -2.58
C ASN A 98 6.05 16.12 -3.53
N CYS A 99 6.45 15.15 -4.36
CA CYS A 99 5.52 14.33 -5.12
C CYS A 99 5.21 13.06 -4.32
N LEU A 100 3.94 12.80 -4.05
CA LEU A 100 3.44 11.68 -3.26
C LEU A 100 2.61 10.74 -4.16
N HIS A 101 2.84 9.43 -4.00
CA HIS A 101 1.98 8.37 -4.55
C HIS A 101 1.73 8.46 -6.07
N GLY A 102 2.76 8.88 -6.80
CA GLY A 102 2.76 8.91 -8.26
C GLY A 102 2.15 10.16 -8.89
N GLY A 103 1.77 11.17 -8.11
CA GLY A 103 1.33 12.47 -8.64
C GLY A 103 -0.15 12.77 -8.40
N VAL A 104 -0.71 13.71 -9.17
CA VAL A 104 -2.10 14.19 -8.98
C VAL A 104 -3.11 13.11 -9.35
N HIS A 105 -2.92 12.46 -10.50
CA HIS A 105 -3.75 11.39 -11.03
C HIS A 105 -2.97 10.08 -11.10
N GLY A 106 -2.44 9.66 -9.95
CA GLY A 106 -1.71 8.39 -9.84
C GLY A 106 -2.59 7.16 -10.09
N PHE A 107 -2.00 5.98 -9.96
CA PHE A 107 -2.65 4.70 -10.29
C PHE A 107 -3.91 4.37 -9.47
N HIS A 108 -4.08 5.05 -8.34
CA HIS A 108 -5.22 4.95 -7.44
C HIS A 108 -6.52 5.53 -8.03
N GLU A 109 -6.43 6.41 -9.04
CA GLU A 109 -7.61 6.97 -9.74
C GLU A 109 -7.85 6.34 -11.12
N ALA A 110 -6.96 5.45 -11.58
CA ALA A 110 -7.12 4.78 -12.86
C ALA A 110 -8.26 3.76 -12.83
N VAL A 111 -9.02 3.65 -13.93
CA VAL A 111 -9.89 2.49 -14.15
C VAL A 111 -9.09 1.43 -14.90
N TRP A 112 -8.81 0.33 -14.22
CA TRP A 112 -8.00 -0.78 -14.71
C TRP A 112 -8.84 -1.73 -15.57
N GLU A 113 -8.24 -2.28 -16.62
CA GLU A 113 -8.83 -3.39 -17.36
C GLU A 113 -8.75 -4.66 -16.50
N ALA A 114 -9.85 -5.42 -16.39
CA ALA A 114 -9.91 -6.61 -15.55
C ALA A 114 -10.28 -7.85 -16.35
N ALA A 115 -9.55 -8.94 -16.10
CA ALA A 115 -9.88 -10.26 -16.62
C ALA A 115 -9.44 -11.35 -15.64
N VAL A 116 -10.14 -12.49 -15.65
CA VAL A 116 -9.70 -13.68 -14.91
C VAL A 116 -8.77 -14.49 -15.79
N HIS A 117 -7.58 -14.80 -15.28
CA HIS A 117 -6.60 -15.65 -15.93
C HIS A 117 -6.09 -16.68 -14.93
N GLU A 118 -6.18 -17.96 -15.29
CA GLU A 118 -5.74 -19.09 -14.43
C GLU A 118 -6.30 -19.03 -12.99
N GLY A 119 -7.56 -18.57 -12.84
CA GLY A 119 -8.23 -18.45 -11.54
C GLY A 119 -7.87 -17.20 -10.72
N LYS A 120 -6.99 -16.34 -11.23
CA LYS A 120 -6.63 -15.05 -10.61
C LYS A 120 -7.31 -13.89 -11.32
N LEU A 121 -7.72 -12.87 -10.57
CA LEU A 121 -8.13 -11.59 -11.17
C LEU A 121 -6.88 -10.81 -11.57
N VAL A 122 -6.72 -10.50 -12.85
CA VAL A 122 -5.61 -9.69 -13.37
C VAL A 122 -6.14 -8.32 -13.75
N LEU A 123 -5.62 -7.30 -13.09
CA LEU A 123 -5.82 -5.90 -13.43
C LEU A 123 -4.68 -5.42 -14.31
N SER A 124 -4.97 -4.75 -15.42
CA SER A 124 -3.99 -4.20 -16.35
C SER A 124 -4.18 -2.69 -16.55
N HIS A 125 -3.09 -1.96 -16.60
CA HIS A 125 -3.06 -0.53 -16.89
C HIS A 125 -1.83 -0.18 -17.72
N THR A 126 -1.97 0.81 -18.60
CA THR A 126 -0.86 1.37 -19.38
C THR A 126 -0.75 2.84 -19.03
N SER A 127 0.35 3.20 -18.38
CA SER A 127 0.71 4.59 -18.05
C SER A 127 1.63 5.11 -19.16
N PRO A 128 1.18 6.06 -20.00
CA PRO A 128 1.94 6.49 -21.17
C PRO A 128 3.26 7.21 -20.82
N ASP A 129 4.13 7.38 -21.80
CA ASP A 129 5.33 8.23 -21.68
C ASP A 129 4.94 9.66 -21.28
N GLY A 130 5.54 10.17 -20.20
CA GLY A 130 5.26 11.49 -19.64
C GLY A 130 4.07 11.56 -18.68
N ASP A 131 3.38 10.44 -18.43
CA ASP A 131 2.29 10.38 -17.45
C ASP A 131 2.77 10.77 -16.05
N GLU A 132 2.10 11.76 -15.44
CA GLU A 132 2.51 12.42 -14.19
C GLU A 132 3.98 12.90 -14.16
N GLY A 133 4.60 13.10 -15.34
CA GLY A 133 6.00 13.53 -15.49
C GLY A 133 7.03 12.40 -15.57
N PHE A 134 6.62 11.14 -15.47
CA PHE A 134 7.55 10.00 -15.53
C PHE A 134 7.86 9.58 -16.99
N PRO A 135 9.14 9.31 -17.34
CA PRO A 135 9.50 8.86 -18.68
C PRO A 135 9.07 7.42 -18.95
N GLY A 136 8.80 7.12 -20.21
CA GLY A 136 8.52 5.77 -20.71
C GLY A 136 7.06 5.37 -20.54
N THR A 137 6.56 4.63 -21.53
CA THR A 137 5.27 3.94 -21.41
C THR A 137 5.47 2.72 -20.52
N LEU A 138 4.79 2.70 -19.38
CA LEU A 138 4.82 1.59 -18.43
C LEU A 138 3.57 0.74 -18.57
N GLN A 139 3.75 -0.52 -18.94
CA GLN A 139 2.71 -1.54 -18.84
C GLN A 139 2.75 -2.12 -17.44
N VAL A 140 1.59 -2.18 -16.77
CA VAL A 140 1.47 -2.67 -15.40
C VAL A 140 0.38 -3.73 -15.33
N ARG A 141 0.66 -4.80 -14.59
CA ARG A 141 -0.31 -5.83 -14.23
C ARG A 141 -0.22 -6.12 -12.75
N VAL A 142 -1.38 -6.24 -12.10
CA VAL A 142 -1.47 -6.74 -10.72
C VAL A 142 -2.47 -7.87 -10.68
N SER A 143 -2.05 -9.05 -10.22
CA SER A 143 -2.96 -10.18 -10.05
C SER A 143 -3.32 -10.40 -8.59
N TYR A 144 -4.62 -10.56 -8.33
CA TYR A 144 -5.19 -10.94 -7.05
C TYR A 144 -5.56 -12.43 -7.05
N ASP A 145 -5.14 -13.13 -6.02
CA ASP A 145 -5.51 -14.52 -5.76
C ASP A 145 -5.94 -14.70 -4.30
N LEU A 146 -7.01 -15.45 -4.09
CA LEU A 146 -7.53 -15.77 -2.76
C LEU A 146 -7.67 -17.28 -2.59
N THR A 147 -7.08 -17.79 -1.52
CA THR A 147 -7.12 -19.21 -1.17
C THR A 147 -8.05 -19.50 -0.01
N ALA A 148 -8.46 -20.76 0.14
CA ALA A 148 -9.38 -21.19 1.20
C ALA A 148 -8.74 -21.19 2.61
N ASP A 149 -7.41 -21.07 2.69
CA ASP A 149 -6.66 -20.90 3.94
C ASP A 149 -6.36 -19.43 4.28
N GLY A 150 -7.09 -18.48 3.66
CA GLY A 150 -7.08 -17.07 4.03
C GLY A 150 -5.90 -16.28 3.47
N VAL A 151 -5.25 -16.77 2.42
CA VAL A 151 -4.11 -16.12 1.78
C VAL A 151 -4.60 -15.27 0.61
N LEU A 152 -4.51 -13.95 0.75
CA LEU A 152 -4.71 -12.99 -0.32
C LEU A 152 -3.35 -12.56 -0.88
N SER A 153 -3.05 -12.92 -2.13
CA SER A 153 -1.80 -12.58 -2.81
C SER A 153 -1.99 -11.51 -3.88
N LEU A 154 -1.08 -10.55 -3.91
CA LEU A 154 -0.96 -9.49 -4.91
C LEU A 154 0.40 -9.66 -5.61
N ASP A 155 0.37 -10.09 -6.87
CA ASP A 155 1.57 -10.21 -7.71
C ASP A 155 1.64 -9.02 -8.66
N TYR A 156 2.70 -8.22 -8.54
CA TYR A 156 2.97 -7.03 -9.34
C TYR A 156 3.93 -7.36 -10.48
N TRP A 157 3.56 -6.98 -11.69
CA TRP A 157 4.42 -7.02 -12.86
C TRP A 157 4.40 -5.67 -13.58
N ALA A 158 5.56 -5.17 -14.00
CA ALA A 158 5.60 -4.02 -14.89
C ALA A 158 6.78 -4.06 -15.87
N LYS A 159 6.63 -3.37 -17.00
CA LYS A 159 7.68 -3.25 -18.03
C LYS A 159 7.57 -1.91 -18.74
N SER A 160 8.71 -1.23 -18.89
CA SER A 160 8.79 0.08 -19.53
C SER A 160 9.55 0.02 -20.85
N ASP A 161 9.19 0.89 -21.79
CA ASP A 161 9.91 1.10 -23.06
C ASP A 161 11.11 2.06 -22.93
N LYS A 162 11.24 2.76 -21.80
CA LYS A 162 12.40 3.59 -21.42
C LYS A 162 12.79 3.32 -19.97
N ASP A 163 14.01 3.71 -19.60
CA ASP A 163 14.39 3.78 -18.19
C ASP A 163 13.44 4.72 -17.44
N THR A 164 12.88 4.24 -16.33
CA THR A 164 11.93 4.97 -15.48
C THR A 164 12.13 4.60 -14.02
N LEU A 165 11.45 5.30 -13.11
CA LEU A 165 11.23 4.81 -11.76
C LEU A 165 10.00 3.90 -11.72
N CYS A 166 10.01 2.87 -10.87
CA CYS A 166 8.86 2.01 -10.62
C CYS A 166 8.89 1.48 -9.18
N ASN A 167 7.85 1.81 -8.40
CA ASN A 167 7.67 1.31 -7.05
C ASN A 167 6.17 1.18 -6.78
N LEU A 168 5.64 -0.05 -6.74
CA LEU A 168 4.22 -0.32 -6.66
C LEU A 168 3.86 -0.92 -5.30
N THR A 169 2.72 -0.53 -4.76
CA THR A 169 2.19 -1.10 -3.51
C THR A 169 0.66 -1.05 -3.48
N ASN A 170 0.08 -1.53 -2.38
CA ASN A 170 -1.35 -1.42 -2.09
C ASN A 170 -1.55 -0.73 -0.74
N HIS A 171 -2.44 0.25 -0.70
CA HIS A 171 -2.65 1.13 0.45
C HIS A 171 -3.90 0.73 1.27
N SER A 172 -4.08 -0.57 1.52
CA SER A 172 -5.14 -1.06 2.41
C SER A 172 -4.94 -0.67 3.86
N TYR A 173 -6.01 -0.14 4.46
CA TYR A 173 -6.10 0.20 5.86
C TYR A 173 -6.80 -0.94 6.60
N PHE A 174 -6.07 -1.63 7.45
CA PHE A 174 -6.56 -2.78 8.21
C PHE A 174 -7.03 -2.39 9.61
N ASN A 175 -8.08 -3.06 10.08
CA ASN A 175 -8.47 -3.14 11.48
C ASN A 175 -9.02 -4.54 11.77
N LEU A 176 -8.27 -5.34 12.55
CA LEU A 176 -8.63 -6.75 12.82
C LEU A 176 -9.85 -6.91 13.72
N MET A 177 -10.24 -5.85 14.43
CA MET A 177 -11.48 -5.79 15.20
C MET A 177 -12.71 -5.54 14.30
N GLY A 178 -12.49 -5.25 13.02
CA GLY A 178 -13.50 -4.86 12.04
C GLY A 178 -13.33 -3.39 11.62
N HIS A 179 -13.66 -3.09 10.36
CA HIS A 179 -13.44 -1.76 9.78
C HIS A 179 -14.11 -0.61 10.55
N SER A 180 -15.21 -0.87 11.26
CA SER A 180 -15.98 0.13 12.01
C SER A 180 -15.59 0.23 13.49
N PHE A 181 -14.56 -0.50 13.95
CA PHE A 181 -14.17 -0.51 15.37
C PHE A 181 -13.62 0.83 15.86
N GLY A 182 -13.03 1.64 14.97
CA GLY A 182 -12.72 3.04 15.25
C GLY A 182 -11.43 3.31 16.04
N SER A 183 -10.68 2.28 16.44
CA SER A 183 -9.36 2.44 17.08
C SER A 183 -8.42 1.26 16.81
N LEU A 184 -7.15 1.40 17.21
CA LEU A 184 -6.15 0.32 17.24
C LEU A 184 -6.08 -0.42 18.60
N GLU A 185 -7.06 -0.23 19.49
CA GLU A 185 -7.09 -0.91 20.79
C GLU A 185 -7.15 -2.44 20.64
N GLY A 186 -6.38 -3.15 21.47
CA GLY A 186 -6.32 -4.62 21.49
C GLY A 186 -5.62 -5.25 20.30
N GLN A 187 -4.87 -4.46 19.52
CA GLN A 187 -4.10 -4.92 18.37
C GLN A 187 -2.59 -4.77 18.59
N ARG A 188 -1.87 -5.87 18.38
CA ARG A 188 -0.42 -5.95 18.56
C ARG A 188 0.27 -6.14 17.22
N VAL A 189 1.28 -5.34 16.96
CA VAL A 189 2.11 -5.41 15.76
C VAL A 189 3.50 -5.95 16.08
N GLN A 190 4.02 -6.76 15.17
CA GLN A 190 5.40 -7.18 15.08
C GLN A 190 5.90 -6.91 13.66
N VAL A 191 7.06 -6.27 13.52
CA VAL A 191 7.72 -6.01 12.24
C VAL A 191 9.13 -6.59 12.29
N TYR A 192 9.48 -7.41 11.30
CA TYR A 192 10.76 -8.13 11.23
C TYR A 192 11.87 -7.28 10.61
N ALA A 193 12.10 -6.10 11.21
CA ALA A 193 13.10 -5.12 10.78
C ALA A 193 13.95 -4.65 11.96
N SER A 194 15.21 -4.29 11.68
CA SER A 194 16.12 -3.75 12.70
C SER A 194 16.44 -2.26 12.51
N ALA A 195 15.93 -1.65 11.45
CA ALA A 195 16.08 -0.22 11.19
C ALA A 195 14.84 0.36 10.53
N ILE A 196 14.70 1.68 10.61
CA ILE A 196 13.80 2.50 9.78
C ILE A 196 14.64 3.46 8.94
N THR A 197 14.09 3.98 7.85
CA THR A 197 14.62 5.20 7.24
C THR A 197 14.26 6.39 8.13
N GLU A 198 15.22 7.25 8.44
CA GLU A 198 14.95 8.51 9.15
C GLU A 198 14.20 9.46 8.23
N ASN A 199 13.07 9.98 8.68
CA ASN A 199 12.31 11.01 7.98
C ASN A 199 12.67 12.42 8.48
N ASP A 200 12.56 13.40 7.59
CA ASP A 200 12.60 14.83 7.90
C ASP A 200 11.22 15.40 8.25
N ALA A 201 11.13 16.73 8.36
CA ALA A 201 9.89 17.45 8.68
C ALA A 201 8.80 17.33 7.60
N ASP A 202 9.17 17.04 6.36
CA ASP A 202 8.24 16.86 5.24
C ASP A 202 7.90 15.38 5.00
N SER A 203 8.25 14.51 5.96
CA SER A 203 8.08 13.05 5.91
C SER A 203 8.84 12.37 4.76
N THR A 204 9.95 12.96 4.33
CA THR A 204 10.85 12.41 3.31
C THR A 204 12.11 11.85 3.98
N PRO A 205 12.68 10.72 3.52
CA PRO A 205 13.91 10.21 4.11
C PRO A 205 15.10 11.18 4.03
N THR A 206 15.94 11.17 5.05
CA THR A 206 17.20 11.93 5.07
C THR A 206 18.37 11.19 4.41
N GLY A 207 18.15 9.93 4.02
CA GLY A 207 19.18 8.97 3.63
C GLY A 207 19.81 8.20 4.80
N ALA A 208 19.53 8.57 6.06
CA ALA A 208 20.02 7.86 7.23
C ALA A 208 19.12 6.67 7.60
N LEU A 209 19.72 5.63 8.18
CA LEU A 209 19.02 4.50 8.78
C LEU A 209 19.15 4.56 10.30
N LEU A 210 18.02 4.50 11.01
CA LEU A 210 18.00 4.48 12.47
C LEU A 210 17.75 3.07 12.98
N ALA A 211 18.60 2.61 13.89
CA ALA A 211 18.37 1.34 14.59
C ALA A 211 17.10 1.43 15.43
N VAL A 212 16.29 0.37 15.42
CA VAL A 212 15.03 0.35 16.17
C VAL A 212 15.22 0.04 17.66
N GLU A 213 16.34 -0.57 18.05
CA GLU A 213 16.55 -1.10 19.40
C GLU A 213 16.40 -0.01 20.48
N GLY A 214 15.55 -0.29 21.48
CA GLY A 214 15.28 0.65 22.58
C GLY A 214 14.40 1.84 22.21
N THR A 215 13.90 1.92 20.97
CA THR A 215 13.00 2.98 20.49
C THR A 215 11.54 2.48 20.43
N PRO A 216 10.55 3.36 20.20
CA PRO A 216 9.17 2.93 19.93
C PRO A 216 9.04 2.05 18.68
N PHE A 217 9.99 2.19 17.75
CA PHE A 217 10.06 1.39 16.52
C PHE A 217 10.62 0.00 16.76
N ASP A 218 11.03 -0.38 17.98
CA ASP A 218 11.39 -1.76 18.31
C ASP A 218 10.13 -2.65 18.34
N LEU A 219 9.71 -3.01 17.14
CA LEU A 219 8.60 -3.91 16.84
C LEU A 219 9.10 -5.31 16.48
N ARG A 220 10.38 -5.63 16.73
CA ARG A 220 10.93 -6.99 16.53
C ARG A 220 10.21 -8.04 17.36
N PHE A 221 9.57 -7.60 18.44
CA PHE A 221 8.67 -8.38 19.28
C PHE A 221 7.26 -7.77 19.28
N PRO A 222 6.19 -8.57 19.44
CA PRO A 222 4.82 -8.06 19.40
C PRO A 222 4.55 -6.97 20.45
N ARG A 223 4.13 -5.79 20.01
CA ARG A 223 3.79 -4.62 20.84
C ARG A 223 2.40 -4.11 20.51
N GLU A 224 1.63 -3.74 21.53
CA GLU A 224 0.35 -3.04 21.34
C GLU A 224 0.56 -1.73 20.58
N PHE A 225 -0.24 -1.47 19.54
CA PHE A 225 -0.12 -0.23 18.76
C PHE A 225 -0.18 1.01 19.65
N LEU A 226 -1.21 1.11 20.50
CA LEU A 226 -1.43 2.27 21.36
C LEU A 226 -0.31 2.45 22.38
N GLN A 227 0.33 1.36 22.86
CA GLN A 227 1.47 1.45 23.76
C GLN A 227 2.69 2.07 23.06
N GLY A 228 3.01 1.62 21.84
CA GLY A 228 4.14 2.18 21.09
C GLY A 228 3.89 3.63 20.69
N LEU A 229 2.67 3.94 20.26
CA LEU A 229 2.24 5.28 19.87
C LEU A 229 2.22 6.30 21.03
N ALA A 230 2.16 5.85 22.28
CA ALA A 230 2.21 6.69 23.47
C ALA A 230 3.64 7.02 23.93
N MET A 231 4.66 6.44 23.31
CA MET A 231 6.06 6.73 23.64
C MET A 231 6.53 8.03 22.98
N GLU A 232 7.55 8.66 23.57
CA GLU A 232 8.19 9.84 23.01
C GLU A 232 9.37 9.45 22.11
N HIS A 233 9.36 9.96 20.88
CA HIS A 233 10.50 9.87 19.97
C HIS A 233 10.35 10.93 18.85
N PRO A 234 11.41 11.64 18.44
CA PRO A 234 11.30 12.67 17.41
C PRO A 234 10.61 12.20 16.12
N GLN A 235 10.95 11.00 15.64
CA GLN A 235 10.33 10.41 14.46
C GLN A 235 8.81 10.12 14.65
N LEU A 236 8.36 9.71 15.85
CA LEU A 236 6.92 9.57 16.12
C LEU A 236 6.20 10.92 16.10
N THR A 237 6.86 11.99 16.57
CA THR A 237 6.32 13.35 16.50
C THR A 237 6.18 13.81 15.05
N LEU A 238 7.20 13.57 14.20
CA LEU A 238 7.16 13.91 12.77
C LEU A 238 6.05 13.19 12.03
N GLY A 239 5.88 11.88 12.26
CA GLY A 239 4.82 11.10 11.63
C GLY A 239 3.42 11.28 12.24
N ASN A 240 3.29 12.02 13.34
CA ASN A 240 2.09 12.02 14.19
C ASN A 240 1.61 10.59 14.56
N GLY A 241 2.56 9.69 14.79
CA GLY A 241 2.35 8.24 14.89
C GLY A 241 3.37 7.47 14.06
N TYR A 242 3.09 6.19 13.79
CA TYR A 242 3.89 5.49 12.80
C TYR A 242 3.46 5.97 11.41
N ASP A 243 4.42 6.51 10.68
CA ASP A 243 4.39 6.74 9.23
C ASP A 243 5.80 6.56 8.66
N HIS A 244 6.37 5.36 8.82
CA HIS A 244 7.79 5.11 8.53
C HIS A 244 8.00 3.84 7.74
N ASN A 245 9.01 3.87 6.87
CA ASN A 245 9.49 2.70 6.15
C ASN A 245 10.46 1.91 7.04
N PHE A 246 10.06 0.68 7.38
CA PHE A 246 10.90 -0.29 8.05
C PHE A 246 11.79 -0.99 7.03
N VAL A 247 13.10 -1.04 7.33
CA VAL A 247 14.11 -1.68 6.50
C VAL A 247 14.04 -3.19 6.73
N LEU A 248 13.44 -3.89 5.76
CA LEU A 248 13.34 -5.35 5.81
C LEU A 248 14.71 -5.98 5.52
N ARG A 249 14.94 -7.17 6.07
CA ARG A 249 16.14 -7.96 5.75
C ARG A 249 16.13 -8.50 4.32
N THR A 250 14.98 -8.46 3.67
CA THR A 250 14.72 -8.87 2.29
C THR A 250 15.52 -7.98 1.34
N GLN A 251 16.45 -8.58 0.61
CA GLN A 251 17.15 -7.91 -0.50
C GLN A 251 16.20 -7.80 -1.70
N PRO A 252 16.43 -6.86 -2.64
CA PRO A 252 15.69 -6.86 -3.90
C PRO A 252 15.74 -8.24 -4.57
N ASN A 253 14.59 -8.76 -5.01
CA ASN A 253 14.41 -10.10 -5.58
C ASN A 253 14.64 -11.29 -4.62
N ALA A 254 14.64 -11.08 -3.31
CA ALA A 254 14.69 -12.18 -2.34
C ALA A 254 13.39 -13.01 -2.35
N PRO A 255 13.44 -14.28 -1.90
CA PRO A 255 12.24 -15.09 -1.77
C PRO A 255 11.23 -14.44 -0.83
N LEU A 256 9.95 -14.78 -1.01
CA LEU A 256 8.84 -14.31 -0.20
C LEU A 256 9.13 -14.57 1.29
N GLY A 257 9.20 -13.50 2.09
CA GLY A 257 9.58 -13.55 3.51
C GLY A 257 8.57 -12.82 4.40
N LEU A 258 8.43 -13.29 5.65
CA LEU A 258 7.54 -12.66 6.63
C LEU A 258 8.08 -11.28 7.04
N ALA A 259 7.34 -10.23 6.71
CA ALA A 259 7.70 -8.84 6.99
C ALA A 259 7.04 -8.29 8.27
N ALA A 260 5.78 -8.66 8.49
CA ALA A 260 5.05 -8.24 9.68
C ALA A 260 3.97 -9.25 10.09
N ARG A 261 3.59 -9.19 11.36
CA ARG A 261 2.45 -9.91 11.93
C ARG A 261 1.66 -8.96 12.81
N VAL A 262 0.34 -8.93 12.64
CA VAL A 262 -0.58 -8.20 13.51
C VAL A 262 -1.60 -9.16 14.10
N MET A 263 -1.84 -9.09 15.40
CA MET A 263 -2.84 -9.91 16.09
C MET A 263 -3.84 -9.02 16.82
N GLY A 264 -5.11 -9.39 16.82
CA GLY A 264 -6.16 -8.69 17.55
C GLY A 264 -7.54 -9.27 17.25
N GLY A 265 -8.45 -9.19 18.23
CA GLY A 265 -9.84 -9.63 18.03
C GLY A 265 -10.02 -11.12 17.69
N GLY A 266 -9.08 -11.97 18.09
CA GLY A 266 -9.04 -13.40 17.74
C GLY A 266 -8.53 -13.68 16.32
N LEU A 267 -7.96 -12.68 15.63
CA LEU A 267 -7.39 -12.83 14.29
C LEU A 267 -5.87 -12.58 14.31
N CYS A 268 -5.21 -13.14 13.32
CA CYS A 268 -3.81 -12.91 12.98
C CYS A 268 -3.69 -12.57 11.49
N LEU A 269 -3.08 -11.44 11.17
CA LEU A 269 -2.71 -11.02 9.83
C LEU A 269 -1.20 -11.11 9.68
N GLU A 270 -0.71 -11.99 8.81
CA GLU A 270 0.69 -12.07 8.44
C GLU A 270 0.91 -11.44 7.06
N CYS A 271 1.88 -10.52 6.97
CA CYS A 271 2.29 -9.89 5.72
C CYS A 271 3.62 -10.48 5.27
N TYR A 272 3.63 -11.14 4.11
CA TYR A 272 4.83 -11.65 3.46
C TYR A 272 5.12 -10.84 2.19
N THR A 273 6.39 -10.65 1.85
CA THR A 273 6.75 -9.89 0.64
C THR A 273 8.12 -10.24 0.09
N THR A 274 8.33 -9.91 -1.19
CA THR A 274 9.65 -9.85 -1.84
C THR A 274 10.25 -8.44 -1.87
N GLN A 275 9.52 -7.43 -1.36
CA GLN A 275 10.00 -6.05 -1.25
C GLN A 275 11.04 -5.87 -0.14
N CYS A 276 11.87 -4.84 -0.26
CA CYS A 276 12.92 -4.51 0.70
C CYS A 276 12.49 -3.55 1.81
N GLY A 277 11.29 -2.97 1.70
CA GLY A 277 10.72 -2.02 2.66
C GLY A 277 9.28 -2.35 3.01
N LEU A 278 8.86 -1.85 4.16
CA LEU A 278 7.47 -1.89 4.64
C LEU A 278 7.12 -0.54 5.27
N GLN A 279 6.25 0.24 4.64
CA GLN A 279 5.64 1.38 5.29
C GLN A 279 4.61 0.88 6.30
N LEU A 280 4.81 1.25 7.56
CA LEU A 280 3.78 1.12 8.59
C LEU A 280 3.20 2.50 8.85
N TYR A 281 1.93 2.68 8.48
CA TYR A 281 1.18 3.90 8.71
C TYR A 281 -0.04 3.64 9.59
N THR A 282 -0.20 4.36 10.70
CA THR A 282 -1.30 4.15 11.66
C THR A 282 -2.47 5.12 11.49
N ALA A 283 -2.83 5.46 10.25
CA ALA A 283 -4.01 6.27 9.94
C ALA A 283 -4.05 7.60 10.72
N ASN A 284 -2.89 8.24 10.89
CA ASN A 284 -2.68 9.38 11.78
C ASN A 284 -3.51 10.61 11.36
N TYR A 285 -3.83 10.71 10.07
CA TYR A 285 -4.47 11.87 9.43
C TYR A 285 -5.89 11.60 8.92
N LEU A 286 -6.52 10.47 9.31
CA LEU A 286 -7.96 10.32 9.09
C LEU A 286 -8.71 11.26 10.04
N ASP A 287 -9.67 12.01 9.53
CA ASP A 287 -10.26 13.15 10.24
C ASP A 287 -11.79 13.20 10.08
N GLY A 288 -12.45 12.06 10.20
CA GLY A 288 -13.90 11.93 10.08
C GLY A 288 -14.37 11.60 8.67
N VAL A 289 -13.59 10.77 7.96
CA VAL A 289 -13.87 10.39 6.58
C VAL A 289 -15.04 9.39 6.53
N PRO A 290 -16.09 9.63 5.71
CA PRO A 290 -17.17 8.67 5.54
C PRO A 290 -16.67 7.32 5.04
N GLY A 291 -17.11 6.25 5.68
CA GLY A 291 -16.73 4.87 5.37
C GLY A 291 -17.93 3.97 5.08
N LYS A 292 -17.64 2.67 4.89
CA LYS A 292 -18.66 1.63 4.70
C LYS A 292 -19.67 1.56 5.84
N ASP A 293 -20.91 1.20 5.52
CA ASP A 293 -21.98 0.89 6.46
C ASP A 293 -22.27 2.02 7.46
N GLY A 294 -22.12 3.27 7.00
CA GLY A 294 -22.32 4.48 7.81
C GLY A 294 -21.22 4.74 8.85
N ALA A 295 -20.10 4.02 8.78
CA ALA A 295 -18.95 4.29 9.63
C ALA A 295 -18.31 5.66 9.31
N VAL A 296 -17.61 6.21 10.28
CA VAL A 296 -16.82 7.44 10.14
C VAL A 296 -15.42 7.15 10.67
N TYR A 297 -14.42 7.24 9.80
CA TYR A 297 -13.05 6.88 10.15
C TYR A 297 -12.28 8.10 10.68
N GLY A 298 -11.80 7.97 11.92
CA GLY A 298 -11.02 9.00 12.62
C GLY A 298 -9.55 8.61 12.81
N PRO A 299 -8.76 9.46 13.49
CA PRO A 299 -7.34 9.23 13.64
C PRO A 299 -7.07 7.90 14.35
N ARG A 300 -6.08 7.14 13.88
CA ARG A 300 -5.63 5.88 14.50
C ARG A 300 -6.73 4.83 14.60
N SER A 301 -7.64 4.81 13.61
CA SER A 301 -8.68 3.80 13.48
C SER A 301 -8.24 2.55 12.71
N ALA A 302 -7.06 2.56 12.09
CA ALA A 302 -6.55 1.47 11.26
C ALA A 302 -5.02 1.57 11.08
N PHE A 303 -4.43 0.57 10.45
CA PHE A 303 -3.02 0.53 10.08
C PHE A 303 -2.82 0.06 8.63
N CYS A 304 -1.80 0.56 7.94
CA CYS A 304 -1.40 0.12 6.61
C CYS A 304 -0.09 -0.66 6.69
N LEU A 305 0.08 -1.64 5.81
CA LEU A 305 1.29 -2.45 5.65
C LEU A 305 1.70 -2.41 4.18
N GLU A 306 2.24 -1.28 3.73
CA GLU A 306 2.60 -1.06 2.32
C GLU A 306 4.01 -1.59 2.07
N THR A 307 4.10 -2.76 1.46
CA THR A 307 5.38 -3.36 1.05
C THR A 307 5.89 -2.65 -0.20
N GLN A 308 7.11 -2.15 -0.19
CA GLN A 308 7.61 -1.27 -1.25
C GLN A 308 9.15 -1.19 -1.29
N GLY A 309 9.70 -0.56 -2.33
CA GLY A 309 11.02 0.04 -2.29
C GLY A 309 11.05 1.23 -1.32
N TRP A 310 12.24 1.59 -0.84
CA TRP A 310 12.34 2.66 0.16
C TRP A 310 11.94 4.02 -0.43
N PRO A 311 11.23 4.87 0.31
CA PRO A 311 10.86 6.20 -0.16
C PRO A 311 12.09 7.02 -0.54
N ASP A 312 11.91 7.92 -1.51
CA ASP A 312 12.93 8.82 -2.01
C ASP A 312 14.27 8.18 -2.45
N ALA A 313 14.27 6.87 -2.73
CA ALA A 313 15.50 6.12 -3.01
C ALA A 313 16.30 6.65 -4.23
N ILE A 314 15.67 7.40 -5.14
CA ILE A 314 16.37 8.01 -6.28
C ILE A 314 17.37 9.10 -5.85
N HIS A 315 17.18 9.72 -4.68
CA HIS A 315 18.06 10.76 -4.14
C HIS A 315 19.10 10.24 -3.15
N HIS A 316 19.09 8.94 -2.85
CA HIS A 316 19.95 8.35 -1.84
C HIS A 316 20.73 7.16 -2.40
N GLU A 317 21.99 7.36 -2.79
CA GLU A 317 22.84 6.31 -3.37
C GLU A 317 22.97 5.05 -2.49
N GLY A 318 22.80 5.19 -1.16
CA GLY A 318 22.83 4.07 -0.22
C GLY A 318 21.53 3.24 -0.16
N PHE A 319 20.46 3.68 -0.83
CA PHE A 319 19.17 2.99 -0.84
C PHE A 319 19.07 2.04 -2.04
N PRO A 320 18.25 0.97 -1.96
CA PRO A 320 17.95 0.13 -3.11
C PRO A 320 17.38 0.95 -4.27
N SER A 321 17.99 0.84 -5.46
CA SER A 321 17.60 1.59 -6.65
C SER A 321 16.13 1.39 -7.04
N PRO A 322 15.34 2.46 -7.26
CA PRO A 322 13.97 2.37 -7.77
C PRO A 322 13.89 2.34 -9.31
N ILE A 323 15.03 2.34 -10.00
CA ILE A 323 15.10 2.42 -11.46
C ILE A 323 14.72 1.07 -12.09
N LEU A 324 13.71 1.10 -12.96
CA LEU A 324 13.37 0.04 -13.91
C LEU A 324 13.99 0.38 -15.26
N ARG A 325 14.95 -0.42 -15.73
CA ARG A 325 15.59 -0.20 -17.03
C ARG A 325 14.66 -0.61 -18.17
N ALA A 326 14.83 0.05 -19.33
CA ALA A 326 14.06 -0.23 -20.52
C ALA A 326 14.13 -1.72 -20.89
N GLY A 327 12.97 -2.36 -21.07
CA GLY A 327 12.89 -3.77 -21.45
C GLY A 327 13.02 -4.78 -20.30
N GLU A 328 13.47 -4.37 -19.11
CA GLU A 328 13.49 -5.20 -17.91
C GLU A 328 12.09 -5.36 -17.31
N GLU A 329 11.92 -6.38 -16.48
CA GLU A 329 10.65 -6.66 -15.80
C GLU A 329 10.77 -6.34 -14.31
N TYR A 330 9.84 -5.53 -13.83
CA TYR A 330 9.56 -5.37 -12.41
C TYR A 330 8.70 -6.53 -11.95
N ARG A 331 9.11 -7.25 -10.89
CA ARG A 331 8.35 -8.37 -10.32
C ARG A 331 8.43 -8.38 -8.81
N HIS A 332 7.29 -8.20 -8.16
CA HIS A 332 7.20 -8.31 -6.71
C HIS A 332 5.90 -8.99 -6.29
N THR A 333 5.91 -9.63 -5.13
CA THR A 333 4.73 -10.28 -4.56
C THR A 333 4.57 -9.81 -3.13
N THR A 334 3.32 -9.55 -2.75
CA THR A 334 2.90 -9.36 -1.37
C THR A 334 1.72 -10.24 -1.06
N THR A 335 1.75 -10.83 0.11
CA THR A 335 0.72 -11.76 0.55
C THR A 335 0.26 -11.39 1.96
N TYR A 336 -1.05 -11.25 2.12
CA TYR A 336 -1.72 -11.10 3.40
C TYR A 336 -2.39 -12.41 3.75
N ARG A 337 -1.89 -13.10 4.78
CA ARG A 337 -2.51 -14.31 5.32
C ARG A 337 -3.31 -13.95 6.56
N LEU A 338 -4.63 -14.07 6.47
CA LEU A 338 -5.55 -13.85 7.58
C LEU A 338 -5.97 -15.20 8.16
N ALA A 339 -5.84 -15.36 9.48
CA ALA A 339 -6.22 -16.59 10.17
C ALA A 339 -6.93 -16.30 11.50
N THR A 340 -7.87 -17.16 11.87
CA THR A 340 -8.49 -17.19 13.21
C THR A 340 -7.56 -17.89 14.20
N LEU A 341 -7.44 -17.35 15.41
CA LEU A 341 -6.54 -17.83 16.49
C LEU A 341 -7.20 -18.80 17.46
#